data_AF-A0A6N9NGD7-F1
#
_entry.id   AF-A0A6N9NGD7-F1
#
_cell.length_a   1.000
_cell.length_b   1.000
_cell.length_c   1.000
_cell.angle_alpha   90.00
_cell.angle_beta   90.00
_cell.angle_gamma   90.00
#
_symmetry.space_group_name_H-M   'P 1'
#
loop_
_entity.id
_entity.type
_entity.pdbx_description
1 polymer ?
#
loop_
_entity_poly.entity_id
_entity_poly.type
_entity_poly.pdbx_seq_one_letter_code
_entity_poly.pdbx_strand_id
1 'polypeptide(L)'
;MSKAQECIVGQYQEVFLNLAESDRVIQFRKDGSFTYEEWDDTGDYFGMGSFYIKRDSLFLNFQQIRKQEDAVKIVAQENQDTVSSILIHNTYFRGELWPFNYRILQGDSLIERGKSDLLGNAFFKLKVNQIIDIVVYSSNSKSILQQPVQFKVDATPKNQDFVILLNVLPKNTQFIQDIVKACPIKRYRSGRRFYIKENQAWKKFKKNGIVYSE
;
A
#
# COMPACT_ATOMS: atom_id res chain seq x y z
N MET A 1 19.80 -1.94 12.22
CA MET A 1 19.87 -1.19 10.94
C MET A 1 21.14 -0.31 10.97
N SER A 2 21.80 -0.09 9.83
CA SER A 2 22.96 0.80 9.75
C SER A 2 22.55 2.28 9.62
N LYS A 3 23.39 3.22 10.10
CA LYS A 3 23.16 4.68 9.92
C LYS A 3 22.90 5.07 8.45
N ALA A 4 23.55 4.40 7.50
CA ALA A 4 23.35 4.66 6.08
C ALA A 4 21.93 4.30 5.61
N GLN A 5 21.38 3.18 6.10
CA GLN A 5 20.00 2.77 5.80
C GLN A 5 18.98 3.72 6.44
N GLU A 6 19.22 4.16 7.68
CA GLU A 6 18.35 5.12 8.37
C GLU A 6 18.20 6.43 7.59
N CYS A 7 19.28 6.92 6.98
CA CYS A 7 19.26 8.15 6.17
C CYS A 7 18.31 8.08 4.97
N ILE A 8 18.04 6.89 4.44
CA ILE A 8 17.21 6.73 3.24
C ILE A 8 15.78 6.29 3.54
N VAL A 9 15.41 6.07 4.81
CA VAL A 9 14.03 5.73 5.18
C VAL A 9 13.07 6.85 4.72
N GLY A 10 11.99 6.44 4.04
CA GLY A 10 10.98 7.32 3.48
C GLY A 10 10.48 6.86 2.12
N GLN A 11 9.51 7.58 1.58
CA GLN A 11 8.96 7.38 0.25
C GLN A 11 9.58 8.36 -0.73
N TYR A 12 10.03 7.87 -1.89
CA TYR A 12 10.71 8.68 -2.89
C TYR A 12 10.14 8.42 -4.27
N GLN A 13 10.07 9.48 -5.06
CA GLN A 13 9.61 9.45 -6.44
C GLN A 13 10.76 9.82 -7.38
N GLU A 14 10.90 9.11 -8.51
CA GLU A 14 11.84 9.46 -9.58
C GLU A 14 11.42 10.78 -10.23
N VAL A 15 12.40 11.64 -10.48
CA VAL A 15 12.18 12.91 -11.20
C VAL A 15 12.40 12.66 -12.69
N PHE A 16 11.31 12.47 -13.44
CA PHE A 16 11.34 12.29 -14.89
C PHE A 16 11.54 13.60 -15.65
N LEU A 17 12.10 13.49 -16.86
CA LEU A 17 12.21 14.59 -17.81
C LEU A 17 11.06 14.47 -18.83
N ASN A 18 9.88 14.99 -18.47
CA ASN A 18 8.70 15.41 -19.26
C ASN A 18 8.38 14.80 -20.66
N LEU A 19 8.83 13.60 -21.03
CA LEU A 19 8.61 13.04 -22.37
C LEU A 19 7.67 11.83 -22.41
N ALA A 20 7.37 11.21 -21.27
CA ALA A 20 6.43 10.10 -21.16
C ALA A 20 5.71 10.14 -19.81
N GLU A 21 4.44 9.74 -19.77
CA GLU A 21 3.71 9.51 -18.53
C GLU A 21 4.32 8.29 -17.85
N SER A 22 5.19 8.53 -16.89
CA SER A 22 5.83 7.47 -16.12
C SER A 22 5.94 7.91 -14.68
N ASP A 23 5.74 6.97 -13.78
CA ASP A 23 5.97 7.16 -12.36
C ASP A 23 6.78 5.99 -11.81
N ARG A 24 7.71 6.31 -10.91
CA ARG A 24 8.49 5.30 -10.20
C ARG A 24 8.67 5.73 -8.76
N VAL A 25 8.14 4.92 -7.86
CA VAL A 25 8.09 5.17 -6.42
C VAL A 25 8.81 4.05 -5.69
N ILE A 26 9.68 4.43 -4.75
CA ILE A 26 10.36 3.51 -3.84
C ILE A 26 10.11 3.95 -2.41
N GLN A 27 9.58 3.06 -1.58
CA GLN A 27 9.40 3.31 -0.14
C GLN A 27 10.34 2.43 0.66
N PHE A 28 11.24 3.04 1.42
CA PHE A 28 12.13 2.37 2.36
C PHE A 28 11.57 2.49 3.78
N ARG A 29 11.41 1.36 4.48
CA ARG A 29 10.85 1.30 5.84
C ARG A 29 11.94 1.08 6.90
N LYS A 30 11.61 1.40 8.16
CA LYS A 30 12.51 1.27 9.33
C LYS A 30 12.85 -0.18 9.69
N ASP A 31 12.07 -1.14 9.22
CA ASP A 31 12.32 -2.57 9.40
C ASP A 31 13.32 -3.14 8.39
N GLY A 32 13.78 -2.34 7.41
CA GLY A 32 14.70 -2.77 6.36
C GLY A 32 14.00 -3.35 5.13
N SER A 33 12.66 -3.29 5.08
CA SER A 33 11.89 -3.63 3.89
C SER A 33 11.74 -2.46 2.93
N PHE A 34 11.42 -2.75 1.67
CA PHE A 34 11.05 -1.74 0.68
C PHE A 34 9.87 -2.18 -0.20
N THR A 35 9.15 -1.21 -0.77
CA THR A 35 8.32 -1.38 -1.98
C THR A 35 8.95 -0.66 -3.16
N TYR A 36 8.66 -1.19 -4.34
CA TYR A 36 8.98 -0.62 -5.63
C TYR A 36 7.72 -0.67 -6.48
N GLU A 37 7.30 0.50 -6.94
CA GLU A 37 6.18 0.69 -7.86
C GLU A 37 6.73 1.42 -9.08
N GLU A 38 6.48 0.88 -10.27
CA GLU A 38 6.81 1.53 -11.53
C GLU A 38 5.61 1.41 -12.46
N TRP A 39 5.33 2.50 -13.15
CA TRP A 39 4.30 2.57 -14.16
C TRP A 39 4.82 3.37 -15.35
N ASP A 40 4.60 2.84 -16.54
CA ASP A 40 4.80 3.54 -17.81
C ASP A 40 3.79 3.04 -18.85
N ASP A 41 3.91 3.55 -20.08
CA ASP A 41 3.07 3.15 -21.22
C ASP A 41 3.13 1.64 -21.55
N THR A 42 4.12 0.92 -21.02
CA THR A 42 4.33 -0.52 -21.28
C THR A 42 3.74 -1.41 -20.18
N GLY A 43 3.46 -0.86 -19.00
CA GLY A 43 2.69 -1.54 -17.95
C GLY A 43 3.01 -1.12 -16.53
N ASP A 44 2.36 -1.82 -15.59
CA ASP A 44 2.54 -1.62 -14.16
C ASP A 44 3.45 -2.71 -13.59
N TYR A 45 4.41 -2.32 -12.77
CA TYR A 45 5.34 -3.22 -12.11
C TYR A 45 5.34 -2.98 -10.61
N PHE A 46 5.31 -4.08 -9.86
CA PHE A 46 5.38 -4.04 -8.40
C PHE A 46 6.40 -5.03 -7.87
N GLY A 47 7.18 -4.58 -6.90
CA GLY A 47 8.13 -5.41 -6.19
C GLY A 47 8.21 -5.02 -4.73
N MET A 48 8.65 -5.96 -3.90
CA MET A 48 8.99 -5.69 -2.51
C MET A 48 10.14 -6.58 -2.10
N GLY A 49 10.73 -6.28 -0.95
CA GLY A 49 11.71 -7.16 -0.34
C GLY A 49 12.52 -6.42 0.71
N SER A 50 13.81 -6.73 0.81
CA SER A 50 14.72 -6.12 1.79
C SER A 50 15.77 -5.25 1.11
N PHE A 51 16.20 -4.18 1.79
CA PHE A 51 17.25 -3.30 1.29
C PHE A 51 18.39 -3.13 2.29
N TYR A 52 19.58 -2.94 1.75
CA TYR A 52 20.74 -2.53 2.54
C TYR A 52 21.69 -1.66 1.71
N ILE A 53 22.49 -0.86 2.40
CA ILE A 53 23.54 -0.04 1.80
C ILE A 53 24.88 -0.58 2.25
N LYS A 54 25.76 -0.89 1.29
CA LYS A 54 27.15 -1.27 1.55
C LYS A 54 28.05 -0.39 0.70
N ARG A 55 28.92 0.40 1.36
CA ARG A 55 29.75 1.44 0.72
C ARG A 55 28.86 2.43 -0.07
N ASP A 56 29.08 2.53 -1.37
CA ASP A 56 28.33 3.42 -2.28
C ASP A 56 27.33 2.67 -3.15
N SER A 57 26.82 1.53 -2.68
CA SER A 57 25.82 0.73 -3.41
C SER A 57 24.61 0.44 -2.54
N LEU A 58 23.43 0.66 -3.14
CA LEU A 58 22.15 0.23 -2.64
C LEU A 58 21.85 -1.16 -3.23
N PHE A 59 21.53 -2.10 -2.36
CA PHE A 59 21.11 -3.44 -2.73
C PHE A 59 19.61 -3.55 -2.46
N LEU A 60 18.86 -3.91 -3.49
CA LEU A 60 17.43 -4.21 -3.45
C LEU A 60 17.25 -5.71 -3.68
N ASN A 61 17.01 -6.45 -2.61
CA ASN A 61 16.74 -7.88 -2.67
C ASN A 61 15.22 -8.06 -2.81
N PHE A 62 14.74 -8.23 -4.03
CA PHE A 62 13.34 -8.50 -4.30
C PHE A 62 12.99 -9.91 -3.83
N GLN A 63 11.83 -10.06 -3.21
CA GLN A 63 11.29 -11.37 -2.85
C GLN A 63 10.21 -11.78 -3.85
N GLN A 64 10.05 -13.09 -4.05
CA GLN A 64 8.97 -13.61 -4.87
C GLN A 64 7.60 -13.24 -4.26
N ILE A 65 6.76 -12.58 -5.06
CA ILE A 65 5.38 -12.25 -4.69
C ILE A 65 4.46 -13.25 -5.38
N ARG A 66 3.62 -13.94 -4.60
CA ARG A 66 2.54 -14.75 -5.18
C ARG A 66 1.40 -13.82 -5.61
N LYS A 67 1.05 -13.88 -6.88
CA LYS A 67 -0.13 -13.18 -7.41
C LYS A 67 -1.36 -13.68 -6.65
N GLN A 68 -2.12 -12.75 -6.09
CA GLN A 68 -3.43 -13.07 -5.54
C GLN A 68 -4.45 -13.09 -6.67
N GLU A 69 -5.30 -14.11 -6.68
CA GLU A 69 -6.36 -14.28 -7.69
C GLU A 69 -7.46 -13.23 -7.50
N ASP A 70 -7.82 -12.97 -6.23
CA ASP A 70 -8.86 -12.01 -5.88
C ASP A 70 -8.29 -10.67 -5.40
N ALA A 71 -8.96 -9.59 -5.81
CA ALA A 71 -8.67 -8.25 -5.29
C ALA A 71 -9.14 -8.09 -3.83
N VAL A 72 -10.23 -8.75 -3.46
CA VAL A 72 -10.84 -8.66 -2.13
C VAL A 72 -11.13 -10.06 -1.62
N LYS A 73 -10.63 -10.40 -0.44
CA LYS A 73 -11.03 -11.60 0.29
C LYS A 73 -11.58 -11.22 1.65
N ILE A 74 -12.83 -11.56 1.91
CA ILE A 74 -13.53 -11.29 3.17
C ILE A 74 -13.55 -12.58 3.98
N VAL A 75 -13.02 -12.54 5.20
CA VAL A 75 -13.11 -13.62 6.18
C VAL A 75 -13.98 -13.11 7.32
N ALA A 76 -15.12 -13.76 7.56
CA ALA A 76 -16.05 -13.38 8.61
C ALA A 76 -16.14 -14.48 9.67
N GLN A 77 -16.16 -14.09 10.94
CA GLN A 77 -16.37 -14.99 12.07
C GLN A 77 -17.47 -14.43 12.98
N GLU A 78 -18.42 -15.26 13.39
CA GLU A 78 -19.41 -14.87 14.40
C GLU A 78 -18.71 -14.54 15.72
N ASN A 79 -19.11 -13.43 16.34
CA ASN A 79 -18.64 -13.03 17.66
C ASN A 79 -19.82 -12.97 18.66
N GLN A 80 -19.50 -12.96 19.95
CA GLN A 80 -20.49 -12.82 21.03
C GLN A 80 -20.63 -11.36 21.48
N ASP A 81 -20.00 -10.44 20.76
CA ASP A 81 -19.99 -9.03 21.11
C ASP A 81 -21.32 -8.35 20.76
N THR A 82 -21.48 -7.11 21.24
CA THR A 82 -22.68 -6.31 20.99
C THR A 82 -22.67 -5.61 19.62
N VAL A 83 -21.53 -5.64 18.92
CA VAL A 83 -21.28 -4.95 17.64
C VAL A 83 -20.46 -5.84 16.71
N SER A 84 -20.59 -5.61 15.41
CA SER A 84 -19.68 -6.17 14.41
C SER A 84 -18.43 -5.30 14.26
N SER A 85 -17.33 -5.88 13.81
CA SER A 85 -16.06 -5.18 13.60
C SER A 85 -15.50 -5.42 12.19
N ILE A 86 -14.78 -4.45 11.63
CA ILE A 86 -14.06 -4.61 10.37
C ILE A 86 -12.60 -4.20 10.56
N LEU A 87 -11.70 -5.07 10.09
CA LEU A 87 -10.29 -4.80 9.89
C LEU A 87 -9.91 -5.06 8.43
N ILE A 88 -9.18 -4.13 7.82
CA ILE A 88 -8.66 -4.28 6.46
C ILE A 88 -7.14 -4.36 6.49
N HIS A 89 -6.60 -5.53 6.12
CA HIS A 89 -5.18 -5.77 6.01
C HIS A 89 -4.69 -5.53 4.58
N ASN A 90 -3.52 -4.91 4.49
CA ASN A 90 -2.72 -4.92 3.29
C ASN A 90 -2.19 -6.34 3.04
N THR A 91 -2.59 -6.94 1.93
CA THR A 91 -2.18 -8.29 1.53
C THR A 91 -0.66 -8.48 1.40
N TYR A 92 0.05 -7.39 1.11
CA TYR A 92 1.50 -7.36 0.92
C TYR A 92 2.25 -6.95 2.18
N PHE A 93 1.62 -6.14 3.04
CA PHE A 93 2.18 -5.65 4.30
C PHE A 93 1.30 -6.10 5.46
N ARG A 94 1.48 -7.35 5.91
CA ARG A 94 0.59 -8.00 6.89
C ARG A 94 0.46 -7.28 8.24
N GLY A 95 1.32 -6.32 8.56
CA GLY A 95 1.24 -5.46 9.75
C GLY A 95 0.72 -4.05 9.51
N GLU A 96 0.40 -3.69 8.27
CA GLU A 96 -0.20 -2.39 7.93
C GLU A 96 -1.71 -2.55 7.77
N LEU A 97 -2.46 -1.82 8.59
CA LEU A 97 -3.91 -1.69 8.49
C LEU A 97 -4.24 -0.50 7.60
N TRP A 98 -5.28 -0.65 6.78
CA TRP A 98 -5.68 0.40 5.84
C TRP A 98 -6.87 1.20 6.36
N PRO A 99 -6.76 2.54 6.38
CA PRO A 99 -7.91 3.36 6.70
C PRO A 99 -8.95 3.27 5.58
N PHE A 100 -10.22 3.27 5.96
CA PHE A 100 -11.32 3.16 5.02
C PHE A 100 -12.52 4.01 5.43
N ASN A 101 -13.34 4.35 4.45
CA ASN A 101 -14.67 4.92 4.68
C ASN A 101 -15.72 3.83 4.45
N TYR A 102 -16.84 3.92 5.15
CA TYR A 102 -17.94 2.98 4.98
C TYR A 102 -19.29 3.69 4.98
N ARG A 103 -20.27 3.05 4.34
CA ARG A 103 -21.68 3.43 4.28
C ARG A 103 -22.53 2.22 4.64
N ILE A 104 -23.50 2.37 5.52
CA ILE A 104 -24.51 1.34 5.80
C ILE A 104 -25.78 1.71 5.04
N LEU A 105 -26.27 0.79 4.23
CA LEU A 105 -27.40 0.95 3.33
C LEU A 105 -28.52 -0.03 3.70
N GLN A 106 -29.77 0.38 3.48
CA GLN A 106 -30.94 -0.50 3.48
C GLN A 106 -31.72 -0.28 2.18
N GLY A 107 -31.62 -1.22 1.24
CA GLY A 107 -31.94 -0.94 -0.17
C GLY A 107 -31.08 0.20 -0.69
N ASP A 108 -31.70 1.22 -1.28
CA ASP A 108 -31.00 2.42 -1.79
C ASP A 108 -30.85 3.53 -0.74
N SER A 109 -31.39 3.33 0.47
CA SER A 109 -31.36 4.35 1.52
C SER A 109 -30.09 4.29 2.34
N LEU A 110 -29.41 5.45 2.47
CA LEU A 110 -28.27 5.61 3.36
C LEU A 110 -28.75 5.70 4.82
N ILE A 111 -28.25 4.79 5.66
CA ILE A 111 -28.57 4.73 7.09
C ILE A 111 -27.47 5.41 7.91
N GLU A 112 -26.21 5.08 7.63
CA GLU A 112 -25.05 5.58 8.35
C GLU A 112 -23.86 5.75 7.42
N ARG A 113 -22.96 6.69 7.75
CA ARG A 113 -21.62 6.79 7.16
C ARG A 113 -20.59 6.94 8.26
N GLY A 114 -19.42 6.37 8.05
CA GLY A 114 -18.31 6.51 8.99
C GLY A 114 -16.96 6.29 8.33
N LYS A 115 -15.92 6.37 9.17
CA LYS A 115 -14.53 6.15 8.80
C LYS A 115 -13.91 5.26 9.87
N SER A 116 -12.95 4.43 9.46
CA SER A 116 -12.15 3.66 10.40
C SER A 116 -11.39 4.58 11.36
N ASP A 117 -11.08 4.07 12.54
CA ASP A 117 -10.18 4.70 13.49
C ASP A 117 -8.73 4.76 12.95
N LEU A 118 -7.82 5.33 13.76
CA LEU A 118 -6.41 5.48 13.43
C LEU A 118 -5.66 4.14 13.31
N LEU A 119 -6.25 3.07 13.85
CA LEU A 119 -5.74 1.71 13.74
C LEU A 119 -6.39 0.96 12.57
N GLY A 120 -7.26 1.59 11.77
CA GLY A 120 -7.91 0.94 10.63
C GLY A 120 -9.05 0.00 11.04
N ASN A 121 -9.67 0.22 12.20
CA ASN A 121 -10.84 -0.54 12.66
C ASN A 121 -12.12 0.28 12.54
N ALA A 122 -13.25 -0.38 12.30
CA ALA A 122 -14.57 0.23 12.48
C ALA A 122 -15.50 -0.74 13.21
N PHE A 123 -16.39 -0.20 14.03
CA PHE A 123 -17.40 -0.95 14.78
C PHE A 123 -18.79 -0.39 14.49
N PHE A 124 -19.77 -1.26 14.30
CA PHE A 124 -21.13 -0.86 13.99
C PHE A 124 -22.13 -1.97 14.34
N LYS A 125 -23.42 -1.63 14.38
CA LYS A 125 -24.51 -2.60 14.53
C LYS A 125 -25.23 -2.73 13.20
N LEU A 126 -25.18 -3.92 12.59
CA LEU A 126 -25.98 -4.22 11.42
C LEU A 126 -27.33 -4.80 11.82
N LYS A 127 -28.36 -4.36 11.12
CA LYS A 127 -29.69 -4.99 11.13
C LYS A 127 -29.81 -5.92 9.93
N VAL A 128 -30.71 -6.88 10.03
CA VAL A 128 -31.06 -7.79 8.92
C VAL A 128 -31.41 -6.98 7.66
N ASN A 129 -30.95 -7.45 6.50
CA ASN A 129 -31.12 -6.82 5.19
C ASN A 129 -30.41 -5.47 5.00
N GLN A 130 -29.40 -5.17 5.80
CA GLN A 130 -28.50 -4.04 5.53
C GLN A 130 -27.26 -4.49 4.75
N ILE A 131 -26.65 -3.56 4.03
CA ILE A 131 -25.38 -3.76 3.31
C ILE A 131 -24.40 -2.71 3.80
N ILE A 132 -23.16 -3.11 4.01
CA ILE A 132 -22.05 -2.20 4.20
C ILE A 132 -21.34 -2.04 2.87
N ASP A 133 -21.27 -0.82 2.38
CA ASP A 133 -20.49 -0.45 1.24
C ASP A 133 -19.21 0.26 1.70
N ILE A 134 -18.07 -0.34 1.37
CA ILE A 134 -16.76 0.04 1.89
C ILE A 134 -15.94 0.61 0.75
N VAL A 135 -15.31 1.76 0.99
CA VAL A 135 -14.40 2.40 0.05
C VAL A 135 -13.05 2.59 0.74
N VAL A 136 -12.04 1.92 0.21
CA VAL A 136 -10.68 1.99 0.72
C VAL A 136 -9.84 2.86 -0.18
N TYR A 137 -9.31 3.94 0.37
CA TYR A 137 -8.29 4.78 -0.28
C TYR A 137 -6.96 4.39 0.35
N SER A 138 -6.06 3.78 -0.42
CA SER A 138 -4.73 3.46 0.05
C SER A 138 -4.00 4.74 0.42
N SER A 139 -3.86 4.99 1.73
CA SER A 139 -3.53 6.31 2.27
C SER A 139 -2.08 6.76 2.03
N ASN A 140 -1.23 5.89 1.47
CA ASN A 140 0.22 6.05 1.55
C ASN A 140 0.97 6.04 0.20
N SER A 141 0.29 5.87 -0.94
CA SER A 141 0.92 6.10 -2.25
C SER A 141 0.06 7.02 -3.09
N LYS A 142 0.66 8.11 -3.57
CA LYS A 142 0.12 8.89 -4.69
C LYS A 142 0.41 8.22 -6.04
N SER A 143 0.87 6.97 -6.02
CA SER A 143 1.06 6.19 -7.24
C SER A 143 -0.26 6.16 -7.99
N ILE A 144 -0.18 6.51 -9.28
CA ILE A 144 -1.31 6.50 -10.21
C ILE A 144 -1.96 5.10 -10.32
N LEU A 145 -1.23 4.05 -9.90
CA LEU A 145 -1.71 2.67 -9.83
C LEU A 145 -2.77 2.44 -8.76
N GLN A 146 -2.87 3.33 -7.75
CA GLN A 146 -3.74 3.12 -6.60
C GLN A 146 -5.11 3.76 -6.82
N GLN A 147 -6.04 2.95 -7.33
CA GLN A 147 -7.45 3.31 -7.39
C GLN A 147 -8.17 2.92 -6.09
N PRO A 148 -9.20 3.69 -5.67
CA PRO A 148 -10.01 3.27 -4.54
C PRO A 148 -10.68 1.93 -4.85
N VAL A 149 -10.59 0.99 -3.91
CA VAL A 149 -11.29 -0.29 -4.04
C VAL A 149 -12.60 -0.19 -3.28
N GLN A 150 -13.69 -0.47 -3.98
CA GLN A 150 -15.03 -0.50 -3.44
C GLN A 150 -15.57 -1.93 -3.45
N PHE A 151 -16.14 -2.36 -2.34
CA PHE A 151 -16.79 -3.65 -2.23
C PHE A 151 -17.86 -3.62 -1.13
N LYS A 152 -18.70 -4.66 -1.12
CA LYS A 152 -19.85 -4.76 -0.23
C LYS A 152 -19.73 -5.94 0.73
N VAL A 153 -20.29 -5.77 1.92
CA VAL A 153 -20.46 -6.82 2.94
C VAL A 153 -21.93 -6.85 3.34
N ASP A 154 -22.55 -8.02 3.21
CA ASP A 154 -23.96 -8.20 3.59
C ASP A 154 -24.09 -8.37 5.11
N ALA A 155 -25.13 -7.77 5.68
CA ALA A 155 -25.47 -8.00 7.07
C ALA A 155 -25.95 -9.43 7.31
N THR A 156 -25.53 -10.00 8.43
CA THR A 156 -26.05 -11.27 8.91
C THR A 156 -26.87 -11.05 10.20
N PRO A 157 -27.70 -12.02 10.62
CA PRO A 157 -28.48 -11.91 11.85
C PRO A 157 -27.65 -11.87 13.14
N LYS A 158 -26.34 -12.16 13.06
CA LYS A 158 -25.41 -12.20 14.19
C LYS A 158 -24.29 -11.19 13.98
N ASN A 159 -23.70 -10.72 15.08
CA ASN A 159 -22.53 -9.88 14.98
C ASN A 159 -21.32 -10.69 14.51
N GLN A 160 -20.48 -10.05 13.69
CA GLN A 160 -19.33 -10.70 13.08
C GLN A 160 -18.09 -9.80 13.13
N ASP A 161 -16.94 -10.44 13.27
CA ASP A 161 -15.65 -9.85 12.99
C ASP A 161 -15.28 -10.15 11.55
N PHE A 162 -15.09 -9.09 10.75
CA PHE A 162 -14.65 -9.17 9.38
C PHE A 162 -13.17 -8.83 9.28
N VAL A 163 -12.39 -9.79 8.80
CA VAL A 163 -10.99 -9.61 8.41
C VAL A 163 -10.93 -9.60 6.89
N ILE A 164 -10.56 -8.46 6.32
CA ILE A 164 -10.54 -8.23 4.89
C ILE A 164 -9.10 -8.18 4.42
N LEU A 165 -8.75 -9.06 3.49
CA LEU A 165 -7.47 -9.02 2.79
C LEU A 165 -7.69 -8.30 1.47
N LEU A 166 -7.08 -7.13 1.32
CA LEU A 166 -7.26 -6.28 0.15
C LEU A 166 -5.98 -6.19 -0.68
N ASN A 167 -6.11 -6.39 -1.98
CA ASN A 167 -5.10 -6.18 -3.00
C ASN A 167 -5.55 -4.99 -3.88
N VAL A 168 -4.84 -3.86 -3.77
CA VAL A 168 -5.11 -2.63 -4.55
C VAL A 168 -4.36 -2.55 -5.87
N LEU A 169 -3.51 -3.53 -6.17
CA LEU A 169 -2.76 -3.49 -7.42
C LEU A 169 -3.68 -3.85 -8.58
N PRO A 170 -3.59 -3.14 -9.72
CA PRO A 170 -4.28 -3.51 -10.95
C PRO A 170 -4.06 -4.98 -11.31
N LYS A 171 -5.09 -5.62 -11.91
CA LYS A 171 -5.04 -7.05 -12.28
C LYS A 171 -3.85 -7.43 -13.18
N ASN A 172 -3.39 -6.48 -14.00
CA ASN A 172 -2.32 -6.67 -14.97
C ASN A 172 -0.93 -6.27 -14.45
N THR A 173 -0.82 -5.86 -13.19
CA THR A 173 0.47 -5.55 -12.58
C THR A 173 1.40 -6.76 -12.62
N GLN A 174 2.61 -6.55 -13.15
CA GLN A 174 3.66 -7.54 -13.22
C GLN A 174 4.47 -7.52 -11.92
N PHE A 175 4.62 -8.69 -11.30
CA PHE A 175 5.42 -8.82 -10.09
C PHE A 175 6.89 -9.05 -10.44
N ILE A 176 7.75 -8.18 -9.92
CA ILE A 176 9.20 -8.36 -9.99
C ILE A 176 9.54 -9.65 -9.23
N GLN A 177 10.17 -10.59 -9.93
CA GLN A 177 10.55 -11.89 -9.37
C GLN A 177 11.73 -11.75 -8.40
N ASP A 178 12.09 -12.86 -7.74
CA ASP A 178 13.25 -12.92 -6.85
C ASP A 178 14.55 -12.55 -7.61
N ILE A 179 15.10 -11.38 -7.30
CA ILE A 179 16.32 -10.84 -7.90
C ILE A 179 16.99 -9.86 -6.93
N VAL A 180 18.33 -9.81 -6.98
CA VAL A 180 19.10 -8.75 -6.32
C VAL A 180 19.52 -7.71 -7.33
N LYS A 181 19.03 -6.47 -7.17
CA LYS A 181 19.53 -5.31 -7.92
C LYS A 181 20.56 -4.56 -7.06
N ALA A 182 21.78 -4.45 -7.57
CA ALA A 182 22.85 -3.67 -6.94
C ALA A 182 23.11 -2.41 -7.75
N CYS A 183 22.82 -1.25 -7.17
CA CYS A 183 22.92 0.02 -7.88
C CYS A 183 23.81 1.02 -7.13
N PRO A 184 24.78 1.67 -7.79
CA PRO A 184 25.53 2.76 -7.18
C PRO A 184 24.59 3.88 -6.68
N ILE A 185 24.81 4.38 -5.47
CA ILE A 185 23.98 5.39 -4.82
C ILE A 185 24.82 6.60 -4.37
N LYS A 186 24.29 7.82 -4.51
CA LYS A 186 24.93 9.03 -3.98
C LYS A 186 23.93 10.07 -3.44
N ARG A 187 24.46 11.01 -2.65
CA ARG A 187 23.75 12.19 -2.09
C ARG A 187 22.56 11.87 -1.17
N TYR A 188 22.55 10.69 -0.55
CA TYR A 188 21.43 10.16 0.24
C TYR A 188 21.43 10.57 1.73
N ARG A 189 22.55 11.08 2.25
CA ARG A 189 22.77 11.34 3.69
C ARG A 189 21.75 12.29 4.35
N SER A 190 21.12 13.18 3.58
CA SER A 190 20.10 14.11 4.11
C SER A 190 18.69 13.54 4.12
N GLY A 191 18.47 12.38 3.49
CA GLY A 191 17.15 11.78 3.30
C GLY A 191 16.18 12.60 2.45
N ARG A 192 16.57 13.77 1.93
CA ARG A 192 15.67 14.61 1.10
C ARG A 192 15.64 14.17 -0.36
N ARG A 193 16.75 13.60 -0.84
CA ARG A 193 16.94 13.15 -2.22
C ARG A 193 18.08 12.15 -2.26
N PHE A 194 18.10 11.29 -3.26
CA PHE A 194 19.27 10.49 -3.61
C PHE A 194 19.33 10.27 -5.12
N TYR A 195 20.42 9.68 -5.59
CA TYR A 195 20.56 9.28 -6.98
C TYR A 195 20.97 7.81 -7.04
N ILE A 196 20.37 7.08 -7.97
CA ILE A 196 20.75 5.70 -8.31
C ILE A 196 21.35 5.72 -9.72
N LYS A 197 22.42 4.96 -9.96
CA LYS A 197 22.97 4.78 -11.31
C LYS A 197 22.36 3.54 -11.97
N GLU A 198 21.68 3.74 -13.09
CA GLU A 198 21.06 2.69 -13.92
C GLU A 198 21.37 2.96 -15.39
N ASN A 199 21.71 1.93 -16.18
CA ASN A 199 22.03 2.07 -17.61
C ASN A 199 23.01 3.22 -17.91
N GLN A 200 24.07 3.33 -17.11
CA GLN A 200 25.06 4.41 -17.13
C GLN A 200 24.57 5.84 -16.79
N ALA A 201 23.28 6.04 -16.57
CA ALA A 201 22.67 7.32 -16.22
C ALA A 201 22.39 7.44 -14.71
N TRP A 202 22.44 8.67 -14.19
CA TRP A 202 22.04 8.95 -12.81
C TRP A 202 20.56 9.34 -12.76
N LYS A 203 19.75 8.48 -12.18
CA LYS A 203 18.33 8.72 -11.89
C LYS A 203 18.19 9.43 -10.56
N LYS A 204 17.39 10.49 -10.51
CA LYS A 204 17.20 11.33 -9.31
C LYS A 204 15.91 10.95 -8.62
N PHE A 205 15.99 10.69 -7.33
CA PHE A 205 14.84 10.43 -6.48
C PHE A 205 14.69 11.54 -5.46
N LYS A 206 13.47 12.06 -5.30
CA LYS A 206 13.14 13.09 -4.31
C LYS A 206 12.17 12.49 -3.29
N LYS A 207 12.41 12.75 -2.00
CA LYS A 207 11.50 12.31 -0.94
C LYS A 207 10.16 13.00 -1.13
N ASN A 208 9.08 12.23 -1.12
CA ASN A 208 7.73 12.78 -1.12
C ASN A 208 7.56 13.56 0.18
N GLY A 209 7.28 14.86 0.06
CA GLY A 209 6.92 15.68 1.20
C GLY A 209 5.52 15.31 1.62
N ILE A 210 5.38 14.53 2.69
CA ILE A 210 4.13 14.53 3.44
C ILE A 210 4.24 15.69 4.42
N VAL A 211 3.43 16.73 4.20
CA VAL A 211 2.98 17.64 5.24
C VAL A 211 2.12 16.80 6.15
N TYR A 212 2.57 16.57 7.38
CA TYR A 212 1.66 16.22 8.46
C TYR A 212 0.79 17.46 8.68
N SER A 213 -0.50 17.40 8.36
CA SER A 213 -1.44 18.23 9.11
C SER A 213 -1.66 17.49 10.43
N GLU A 214 -1.31 18.18 11.50
CA GLU A 214 -1.68 17.87 12.88
C GLU A 214 -3.16 17.52 13.04
#